data_AF-A0A956N9X2-F1
#
_entry.id   AF-A0A956N9X2-F1
#
_cell.length_a   1.000
_cell.length_b   1.000
_cell.length_c   1.000
_cell.angle_alpha   90.00
_cell.angle_beta   90.00
_cell.angle_gamma   90.00
#
_symmetry.space_group_name_H-M   'P 1'
#
loop_
_entity.id
_entity.type
_entity.pdbx_description
1 polymer ?
#
loop_
_entity_poly.entity_id
_entity_poly.type
_entity_poly.pdbx_seq_one_letter_code
_entity_poly.pdbx_strand_id
1 'polypeptide(L)' 'MFGPKIKLDKDLIAKVKKYSAIAGYSSPEEFITHCLEKEILHLEEAGTDEEEIKKRLKGLGYIS' A
#
# COMPACT_ATOMS: atom_id res chain seq x y z
N MET A 1 11.28 -14.85 -11.31
CA MET A 1 10.51 -13.81 -10.60
C MET A 1 11.37 -13.28 -9.45
N PHE A 2 12.16 -12.24 -9.65
CA PHE A 2 12.80 -11.52 -8.54
C PHE A 2 12.59 -10.03 -8.77
N GLY A 3 11.47 -9.53 -8.24
CA GLY A 3 11.24 -8.09 -8.12
C GLY A 3 12.09 -7.47 -7.01
N PRO A 4 12.12 -6.14 -6.90
CA PRO A 4 12.81 -5.44 -5.83
C PRO A 4 12.27 -5.85 -4.45
N LYS A 5 13.16 -5.99 -3.46
CA LYS A 5 12.78 -6.30 -2.07
C LYS A 5 12.50 -5.01 -1.30
N ILE A 6 11.31 -4.91 -0.71
CA ILE A 6 10.93 -3.78 0.16
C ILE A 6 11.11 -4.20 1.62
N LYS A 7 11.80 -3.38 2.42
CA LYS A 7 11.91 -3.57 3.86
C LYS A 7 10.69 -2.96 4.54
N LEU A 8 10.06 -3.72 5.42
CA LEU A 8 8.99 -3.26 6.30
C LEU A 8 9.42 -3.38 7.74
N ASP A 9 8.90 -2.49 8.58
CA ASP A 9 9.09 -2.56 10.02
C ASP A 9 8.56 -3.90 10.59
N LYS A 10 9.20 -4.39 11.66
CA LYS A 10 8.87 -5.69 12.28
C LYS A 10 7.44 -5.72 12.82
N ASP A 11 6.96 -4.62 13.37
CA ASP A 11 5.60 -4.54 13.92
C ASP A 11 4.56 -4.46 12.79
N LEU A 12 4.92 -3.81 11.69
CA LEU A 12 4.08 -3.75 10.50
C LEU A 12 3.92 -5.13 9.86
N ILE A 13 5.01 -5.88 9.65
CA ILE A 13 4.92 -7.22 9.07
C ILE A 13 4.15 -8.21 9.96
N ALA A 14 4.24 -8.04 11.29
CA ALA A 14 3.43 -8.84 12.23
C ALA A 14 1.93 -8.58 12.06
N LYS A 15 1.53 -7.31 11.91
CA LYS A 15 0.15 -6.93 11.60
C LYS A 15 -0.29 -7.47 10.25
N VAL A 16 0.53 -7.31 9.22
CA VAL A 16 0.24 -7.81 7.87
C VAL A 16 -0.06 -9.31 7.90
N LYS A 17 0.79 -10.12 8.53
CA LYS A 17 0.57 -11.58 8.64
C LYS A 17 -0.75 -11.93 9.37
N LYS A 18 -1.07 -11.20 10.44
CA LYS A 18 -2.29 -11.43 11.20
C LYS A 18 -3.53 -11.10 10.35
N TYR A 19 -3.55 -9.91 9.75
CA TYR A 19 -4.72 -9.43 9.01
C TYR A 19 -4.88 -10.10 7.65
N SER A 20 -3.80 -10.50 6.97
CA SER A 20 -3.89 -11.27 5.73
C SER A 20 -4.58 -12.61 5.96
N ALA A 21 -4.27 -13.31 7.06
CA ALA A 21 -4.92 -14.56 7.43
C ALA A 21 -6.39 -14.36 7.80
N ILE A 22 -6.72 -13.32 8.58
CA ILE A 22 -8.11 -12.99 8.94
C ILE A 22 -8.94 -12.66 7.70
N ALA A 23 -8.35 -11.95 6.73
CA ALA A 23 -9.01 -11.57 5.49
C ALA A 23 -9.05 -12.69 4.44
N GLY A 24 -8.51 -13.88 4.74
CA GLY A 24 -8.60 -15.07 3.87
C GLY A 24 -7.63 -15.07 2.69
N TYR A 25 -6.55 -14.30 2.74
CA TYR A 25 -5.53 -14.27 1.69
C TYR A 25 -4.64 -15.51 1.75
N SER A 26 -4.16 -15.94 0.58
CA SER A 26 -3.30 -17.13 0.45
C SER A 26 -1.89 -16.87 1.00
N SER A 27 -1.44 -15.60 0.97
CA SER A 27 -0.17 -15.19 1.56
C SER A 27 -0.17 -13.73 2.03
N PRO A 28 0.74 -13.35 2.96
CA PRO A 28 1.00 -11.95 3.31
C PRO A 28 1.42 -11.10 2.09
N GLU A 29 2.15 -11.69 1.15
CA GLU A 29 2.61 -11.03 -0.06
C GLU A 29 1.44 -10.66 -0.98
N GLU A 30 0.48 -11.57 -1.19
CA GLU A 30 -0.73 -11.31 -1.96
C GLU A 30 -1.54 -10.16 -1.34
N PHE A 31 -1.67 -10.16 -0.01
CA PHE A 31 -2.35 -9.09 0.72
C PHE A 31 -1.67 -7.74 0.52
N ILE A 32 -0.34 -7.67 0.63
CA ILE A 32 0.41 -6.43 0.41
C ILE A 32 0.20 -5.93 -1.03
N THR A 33 0.32 -6.81 -2.03
CA THR A 33 0.14 -6.46 -3.43
C THR A 33 -1.26 -5.87 -3.69
N HIS A 34 -2.32 -6.55 -3.24
CA HIS A 34 -3.69 -6.06 -3.44
C HIS A 34 -3.94 -4.73 -2.72
N CYS A 35 -3.34 -4.52 -1.54
CA CYS A 35 -3.45 -3.24 -0.83
C CYS A 35 -2.78 -2.11 -1.63
N LEU A 36 -1.59 -2.35 -2.18
CA LEU A 36 -0.88 -1.36 -2.99
C LEU A 36 -1.61 -1.07 -4.30
N GLU A 37 -2.09 -2.10 -5.01
CA GLU A 37 -2.88 -1.94 -6.23
C GLU A 37 -4.15 -1.12 -5.99
N LYS A 38 -4.88 -1.44 -4.90
CA LYS A 38 -6.08 -0.69 -4.53
C LYS A 38 -5.78 0.78 -4.22
N GLU A 39 -4.69 1.06 -3.51
CA GLU A 39 -4.31 2.45 -3.20
C GLU A 39 -3.88 3.21 -4.46
N ILE A 40 -3.13 2.57 -5.37
CA ILE A 40 -2.74 3.16 -6.65
C ILE A 40 -3.99 3.48 -7.49
N LEU A 41 -4.92 2.54 -7.62
CA LEU A 41 -6.18 2.75 -8.33
C LEU A 41 -6.97 3.92 -7.73
N HIS A 42 -7.05 4.01 -6.40
CA HIS A 42 -7.72 5.13 -5.73
C HIS A 42 -7.05 6.49 -6.03
N LEU A 43 -5.73 6.52 -6.19
CA LEU A 43 -5.00 7.73 -6.59
C LEU A 43 -5.20 8.07 -8.07
N GLU A 44 -5.20 7.06 -8.95
CA GLU A 44 -5.44 7.22 -10.39
C GLU A 44 -6.86 7.70 -10.68
N GLU A 45 -7.86 7.14 -9.98
CA GLU A 45 -9.27 7.54 -10.08
C GLU A 45 -9.54 8.94 -9.51
N ALA A 46 -8.77 9.37 -8.50
CA ALA A 46 -8.95 10.65 -7.84
C ALA A 46 -8.43 11.86 -8.64
N GLY A 47 -7.92 11.64 -9.85
CA GLY A 47 -7.41 12.69 -10.74
C GLY A 47 -5.94 12.48 -11.04
N THR A 48 -5.63 12.34 -12.33
CA THR A 48 -4.26 12.15 -12.87
C THR A 48 -3.40 13.42 -12.77
N ASP A 49 -3.94 14.52 -12.24
CA ASP A 49 -3.20 15.75 -12.02
C ASP A 49 -2.25 15.58 -10.83
N GLU A 50 -0.95 15.50 -11.13
CA GLU A 50 0.13 15.26 -10.18
C GLU A 50 0.11 16.28 -9.01
N GLU A 51 -0.38 17.50 -9.28
CA GLU A 51 -0.66 18.56 -8.30
C GLU A 51 -1.70 18.15 -7.24
N GLU A 52 -2.76 17.47 -7.64
CA GLU A 52 -3.86 17.04 -6.77
C GLU A 52 -3.44 15.86 -5.90
N ILE A 53 -2.69 14.90 -6.49
CA ILE A 53 -2.04 13.81 -5.76
C ILE A 53 -1.08 14.37 -4.72
N LYS A 54 -0.21 15.32 -5.09
CA LYS A 54 0.73 15.96 -4.14
C LYS A 54 0.01 16.67 -3.00
N LYS A 55 -1.08 17.40 -3.27
CA LYS A 55 -1.89 18.05 -2.22
C LYS A 55 -2.49 17.03 -1.25
N ARG A 56 -3.04 15.91 -1.74
CA ARG A 56 -3.59 14.84 -0.89
C ARG A 56 -2.49 14.17 -0.05
N LEU A 57 -1.36 13.81 -0.67
CA LEU A 57 -0.23 13.19 0.02
C LEU A 57 0.36 14.12 1.10
N LYS A 58 0.40 15.43 0.84
CA LYS A 58 0.81 16.44 1.84
C LYS A 58 -0.19 16.55 2.99
N GLY A 59 -1.49 16.52 2.71
CA GLY A 59 -2.55 16.50 3.73
C GLY A 59 -2.54 15.25 4.61
N LEU A 60 -2.08 14.13 4.06
CA LEU A 60 -1.90 12.86 4.79
C LEU A 60 -0.54 12.75 5.50
N GLY A 61 0.36 13.72 5.31
CA GLY A 61 1.67 13.77 5.96
C GLY A 61 2.75 12.87 5.35
N TYR A 62 2.53 12.32 4.16
CA TYR A 62 3.50 11.45 3.48
C TYR A 62 4.64 12.22 2.81
N ILE A 63 4.41 13.49 2.48
CA ILE A 63 5.39 14.41 1.88
C ILE A 63 5.27 15.78 2.53
N SER A 64 6.40 16.45 2.78
CA SER A 64 6.48 17.79 3.39
C SER A 64 6.82 18.85 2.35
#